data_AF-A0A160TU93-F1
#
_entry.id   AF-A0A160TU93-F1
#
_cell.length_a   1.000
_cell.length_b   1.000
_cell.length_c   1.000
_cell.angle_alpha   90.00
_cell.angle_beta   90.00
_cell.angle_gamma   90.00
#
_symmetry.space_group_name_H-M   'P 1'
#
loop_
_entity.id
_entity.type
_entity.pdbx_description
1 polymer ?
#
loop_
_entity_poly.entity_id
_entity_poly.type
_entity_poly.pdbx_seq_one_letter_code
_entity_poly.pdbx_strand_id
1 'polypeptide(L)'
;MVCIQATAEFLEFSKSRGNDLSTPVDDFGFPGLKPGDRWCLCALRWKEALEAGHAPRVVLTSTHEAVLNYVNLSDLKPYALDLS
;
A
#
# COMPACT_ATOMS: atom_id res chain seq x y z
N MET A 1 7.77 6.45 2.03
CA MET A 1 6.94 5.47 1.29
C MET A 1 6.64 4.30 2.21
N VAL A 2 5.43 3.75 2.13
CA VAL A 2 4.98 2.56 2.87
C VAL A 2 5.22 1.35 1.99
N CYS A 3 6.00 0.36 2.47
CA CYS A 3 6.13 -0.90 1.75
C CYS A 3 4.94 -1.79 2.07
N ILE A 4 4.06 -1.99 1.10
CA ILE A 4 2.86 -2.80 1.25
C ILE A 4 3.05 -4.18 0.64
N GLN A 5 2.22 -5.13 1.05
CA GLN A 5 1.87 -6.28 0.24
C GLN A 5 0.46 -6.07 -0.32
N ALA A 6 0.33 -5.97 -1.64
CA ALA A 6 -0.95 -5.72 -2.28
C ALA A 6 -1.94 -6.86 -2.03
N THR A 7 -3.22 -6.53 -1.84
CA THR A 7 -4.34 -7.48 -1.83
C THR A 7 -5.29 -7.16 -2.98
N ALA A 8 -6.16 -8.11 -3.34
CA ALA A 8 -7.16 -7.87 -4.37
C ALA A 8 -8.09 -6.72 -3.98
N GLU A 9 -8.56 -6.69 -2.72
CA GLU A 9 -9.46 -5.64 -2.23
C GLU A 9 -8.80 -4.26 -2.25
N PHE A 10 -7.52 -4.18 -1.87
CA PHE A 10 -6.78 -2.92 -1.93
C PHE A 10 -6.60 -2.43 -3.37
N LEU A 11 -6.28 -3.32 -4.33
CA LEU A 11 -6.07 -2.94 -5.72
C LEU A 11 -7.36 -2.42 -6.36
N GLU A 12 -8.49 -3.08 -6.12
CA GLU A 12 -9.81 -2.61 -6.56
C GLU A 12 -10.16 -1.26 -5.94
N PHE A 13 -9.96 -1.11 -4.63
CA PHE A 13 -10.16 0.16 -3.94
C PHE A 13 -9.29 1.27 -4.53
N SER A 14 -7.98 1.03 -4.64
CA SER A 14 -7.01 2.01 -5.15
C SER A 14 -7.38 2.46 -6.57
N LYS A 15 -7.77 1.52 -7.44
CA LYS A 15 -8.27 1.80 -8.78
C LYS A 15 -9.53 2.67 -8.74
N SER A 16 -10.50 2.39 -7.86
CA SER A 16 -11.71 3.21 -7.70
C SER A 16 -11.42 4.63 -7.22
N ARG A 17 -10.28 4.86 -6.54
CA ARG A 17 -9.77 6.18 -6.10
C ARG A 17 -8.83 6.85 -7.09
N GLY A 18 -8.80 6.37 -8.34
CA GLY A 18 -7.99 6.94 -9.43
C GLY A 18 -6.50 6.64 -9.32
N ASN A 19 -6.11 5.65 -8.51
CA ASN A 19 -4.75 5.15 -8.40
C ASN A 19 -4.72 3.69 -8.87
N ASP A 20 -4.87 3.46 -10.18
CA ASP A 20 -4.84 2.12 -10.75
C ASP A 20 -3.42 1.57 -10.73
N LEU A 21 -3.19 0.63 -9.82
CA LEU A 21 -1.92 -0.08 -9.70
C LEU A 21 -1.99 -1.48 -10.32
N SER A 22 -3.10 -1.85 -10.94
CA SER A 22 -3.37 -3.22 -11.40
C SER A 22 -3.34 -3.36 -12.92
N THR A 23 -3.72 -2.31 -13.65
CA THR A 23 -3.71 -2.33 -15.12
C THR A 23 -2.27 -2.19 -15.62
N PRO A 24 -1.78 -3.11 -16.47
CA PRO A 24 -0.48 -2.96 -17.11
C PRO A 24 -0.44 -1.71 -17.98
N VAL A 25 0.72 -1.04 -18.01
CA VAL A 25 1.01 0.08 -18.91
C VAL A 25 2.35 -0.17 -19.59
N ASP A 26 2.28 -0.80 -20.77
CA ASP A 26 3.45 -1.29 -21.53
C ASP A 26 4.42 -0.16 -21.90
N ASP A 27 3.90 1.03 -22.24
CA ASP A 27 4.70 2.22 -22.58
C ASP A 27 5.64 2.66 -21.45
N PHE A 28 5.30 2.35 -20.20
CA PHE A 28 6.13 2.63 -19.02
C PHE A 28 6.78 1.37 -18.44
N GLY A 29 6.63 0.21 -19.08
CA GLY A 29 7.12 -1.08 -18.57
C GLY A 29 6.51 -1.48 -17.24
N PHE A 30 5.30 -1.00 -16.93
CA PHE A 30 4.61 -1.33 -15.68
C PHE A 30 3.68 -2.52 -15.91
N PRO A 31 3.96 -3.72 -15.35
CA PRO A 31 3.16 -4.92 -15.64
C PRO A 31 1.83 -4.96 -14.88
N GLY A 32 1.55 -3.98 -14.02
CA GLY A 32 0.46 -4.05 -13.06
C GLY A 32 0.79 -4.95 -11.87
N LEU A 33 0.35 -4.55 -10.68
CA LEU A 33 0.50 -5.33 -9.45
C LEU A 33 -0.55 -6.42 -9.36
N LYS A 34 -0.17 -7.52 -8.72
CA LYS A 34 -1.02 -8.64 -8.35
C LYS A 34 -1.07 -8.78 -6.83
N PRO A 35 -2.11 -9.46 -6.29
CA PRO A 35 -2.13 -9.81 -4.87
C PRO A 35 -0.86 -10.58 -4.48
N GLY A 36 -0.23 -10.16 -3.37
CA GLY A 36 1.03 -10.72 -2.88
C GLY A 36 2.28 -9.91 -3.27
N ASP A 37 2.20 -9.07 -4.31
CA ASP A 37 3.32 -8.22 -4.74
C ASP A 37 3.65 -7.18 -3.67
N ARG A 38 4.95 -6.87 -3.54
CA ARG A 38 5.42 -5.76 -2.71
C ARG A 38 5.53 -4.48 -3.52
N TRP A 39 5.06 -3.38 -2.94
CA TRP A 39 5.11 -2.08 -3.61
C TRP A 39 5.32 -0.94 -2.63
N CYS A 40 6.08 0.07 -3.05
CA CYS A 40 6.24 1.30 -2.31
C CYS A 40 5.04 2.22 -2.60
N LEU A 41 4.10 2.29 -1.66
CA LEU A 41 2.92 3.15 -1.74
C LEU A 41 3.18 4.51 -1.08
N CYS A 42 2.58 5.57 -1.62
CA CYS A 42 2.55 6.88 -0.98
C CYS A 42 1.84 6.80 0.39
N ALA A 43 2.41 7.44 1.41
CA ALA A 43 1.85 7.38 2.77
C ALA A 43 0.38 7.83 2.84
N LEU A 44 0.04 8.90 2.11
CA LEU A 44 -1.33 9.40 2.03
C LEU A 44 -2.29 8.44 1.32
N ARG A 45 -1.83 7.65 0.34
CA ARG A 45 -2.65 6.61 -0.30
C ARG A 45 -2.87 5.42 0.62
N TRP A 46 -1.87 5.06 1.42
CA TRP A 46 -2.06 4.05 2.46
C TRP A 46 -3.06 4.52 3.53
N LYS A 47 -2.96 5.77 3.96
CA LYS A 47 -3.90 6.39 4.91
C LYS A 47 -5.34 6.42 4.39
N GLU A 48 -5.53 6.84 3.14
CA GLU A 48 -6.84 6.82 2.47
C GLU A 48 -7.45 5.41 2.47
N ALA A 49 -6.63 4.38 2.20
CA ALA A 49 -7.07 2.99 2.25
C ALA A 49 -7.42 2.55 3.68
N LEU A 50 -6.66 2.95 4.69
CA LEU A 50 -6.96 2.68 6.09
C LEU A 50 -8.32 3.26 6.50
N GLU A 51 -8.53 4.55 6.23
CA GLU A 51 -9.76 5.26 6.57
C GLU A 51 -10.99 4.66 5.87
N ALA A 52 -10.80 4.05 4.71
CA ALA A 52 -11.84 3.35 3.97
C ALA A 52 -11.99 1.85 4.34
N GLY A 53 -11.17 1.32 5.24
CA GLY A 53 -11.23 -0.11 5.62
C GLY A 53 -10.59 -1.08 4.62
N HIS A 54 -9.77 -0.58 3.68
CA HIS A 54 -9.11 -1.35 2.62
C HIS A 54 -7.57 -1.28 2.70
N ALA A 55 -7.01 -0.96 3.87
CA ALA A 55 -5.56 -0.87 4.04
C ALA A 55 -4.87 -2.23 3.77
N PRO A 56 -3.87 -2.27 2.87
CA PRO A 56 -3.06 -3.46 2.66
C PRO A 56 -2.07 -3.66 3.82
N ARG A 57 -1.61 -4.91 4.01
CA ARG A 57 -0.58 -5.20 5.01
C ARG A 57 0.74 -4.50 4.70
N VAL A 58 1.51 -4.20 5.74
CA VAL A 58 2.73 -3.39 5.69
C VAL A 58 3.95 -4.22 6.09
N VAL A 59 5.06 -4.07 5.36
CA VAL A 59 6.38 -4.55 5.79
C VAL A 59 7.08 -3.38 6.50
N LEU A 60 7.05 -3.38 7.84
CA LEU A 60 7.49 -2.25 8.65
C LEU A 60 9.00 -2.01 8.52
N THR A 61 9.80 -3.08 8.50
CA THR A 61 11.26 -2.99 8.33
C THR A 61 11.67 -2.45 6.96
N SER A 62 10.76 -2.46 5.98
CA SER A 62 10.96 -1.91 4.63
C SER A 62 10.19 -0.60 4.40
N THR A 63 9.63 0.00 5.44
CA THR A 63 8.88 1.25 5.37
C THR A 63 9.73 2.42 5.86
N HIS A 64 9.80 3.49 5.09
CA HIS A 64 10.63 4.66 5.44
C HIS A 64 10.03 5.42 6.64
N GLU A 65 10.87 5.80 7.62
CA GLU A 65 10.42 6.44 8.88
C GLU A 65 9.62 7.74 8.67
N ALA A 66 9.94 8.54 7.66
CA ALA A 66 9.19 9.75 7.29
C ALA A 66 7.69 9.52 7.00
N VAL A 67 7.22 8.27 6.84
CA VAL A 67 5.79 7.94 6.84
C VAL A 67 5.10 8.39 8.12
N LEU A 68 5.82 8.39 9.26
CA LEU A 68 5.30 8.80 10.57
C LEU A 68 4.87 10.27 10.64
N ASN A 69 5.28 11.10 9.66
CA ASN A 69 4.77 12.47 9.52
C ASN A 69 3.31 12.52 8.99
N TYR A 70 2.78 11.41 8.49
CA TYR A 70 1.46 11.33 7.85
C TYR A 70 0.53 10.30 8.48
N VAL A 71 1.09 9.20 9.01
CA VAL A 71 0.38 8.03 9.54
C VAL A 71 1.02 7.63 10.87
N ASN A 72 0.23 7.35 11.91
CA ASN A 72 0.80 6.99 13.20
C ASN A 72 1.36 5.56 13.17
N LEU A 73 2.39 5.31 13.98
CA LEU A 73 2.92 3.94 14.14
C LEU A 73 1.86 2.98 14.69
N SER A 74 0.93 3.45 15.52
CA SER A 74 -0.21 2.69 16.03
C SER A 74 -1.17 2.24 14.94
N ASP A 75 -1.23 2.96 13.83
CA ASP A 75 -2.09 2.63 12.69
C ASP A 75 -1.41 1.56 11.82
N LEU A 76 -0.08 1.63 11.67
CA LEU A 76 0.70 0.70 10.85
C LEU A 76 0.90 -0.68 11.52
N LYS A 77 1.14 -0.70 12.84
CA LYS A 77 1.47 -1.93 13.59
C LYS A 77 0.43 -3.07 13.45
N PRO A 78 -0.89 -2.82 13.54
CA PRO A 78 -1.90 -3.85 13.35
C PRO A 78 -1.87 -4.51 11.97
N TYR A 79 -1.28 -3.84 10.98
CA TYR A 79 -1.17 -4.32 9.59
C TYR A 79 0.21 -4.91 9.27
N ALA A 80 1.10 -5.04 10.25
CA ALA A 80 2.46 -5.50 10.04
C ALA A 80 2.54 -6.97 9.57
N LEU A 81 3.45 -7.24 8.65
CA LEU A 81 3.77 -8.58 8.14
C LEU A 81 4.97 -9.23 8.84
N ASP A 82 5.88 -8.40 9.32
CA ASP A 82 7.26 -8.77 9.65
C ASP A 82 7.62 -8.53 11.12
N LEU A 83 6.66 -8.05 11.92
CA LEU A 83 6.77 -7.92 13.37
C LEU A 83 5.56 -8.63 13.99
N SER A 84 5.85 -9.64 14.81
CA SER A 84 4.87 -10.47 15.54
C SER A 84 4.83 -10.12 17.02
#